data_AF-A0A7L2IYL0-F1
#
_entry.id   AF-A0A7L2IYL0-F1
#
_cell.length_a   1.000
_cell.length_b   1.000
_cell.length_c   1.000
_cell.angle_alpha   90.00
_cell.angle_beta   90.00
_cell.angle_gamma   90.00
#
_symmetry.space_group_name_H-M   'P 1'
#
loop_
_entity.id
_entity.type
_entity.pdbx_description
1 polymer ?
#
loop_
_entity_poly.entity_id
_entity_poly.type
_entity_poly.pdbx_seq_one_letter_code
_entity_poly.pdbx_strand_id
1 'polypeptide(L)' 'MLLQEFVTVLVRDPRTQKEDSWHSYIDYEIFVHTNSICFTRKTSCVRRRFREFVWLRQRLQSNAVLM' A
#
# COMPACT_ATOMS: atom_id res chain seq x y z
N MET A 1 -28.82 1.49 12.29
CA MET A 1 -27.79 2.54 12.19
C MET A 1 -26.77 2.12 11.16
N LEU A 2 -26.45 2.98 10.19
CA LEU A 2 -25.33 2.72 9.27
C LEU A 2 -24.04 2.85 10.09
N LEU A 3 -23.18 1.82 10.04
CA LEU A 3 -21.86 1.87 10.68
C LEU A 3 -21.04 3.00 10.05
N GLN A 4 -20.29 3.74 10.88
CA GLN A 4 -19.37 4.77 10.37
C GLN A 4 -18.36 4.12 9.41
N GLU A 5 -18.13 4.77 8.26
CA GLU A 5 -17.15 4.30 7.30
C GLU A 5 -15.72 4.45 7.88
N PHE A 6 -14.87 3.44 7.67
CA PHE A 6 -13.48 3.45 8.11
C PHE A 6 -12.56 2.86 7.05
N VAL A 7 -11.32 3.34 7.01
CA VAL A 7 -10.20 2.75 6.27
C VAL A 7 -9.00 2.71 7.21
N THR A 8 -8.58 1.50 7.59
CA THR A 8 -7.37 1.28 8.38
C THR A 8 -6.27 0.77 7.47
N VAL A 9 -5.11 1.44 7.50
CA VAL A 9 -3.91 1.02 6.76
C VAL A 9 -2.77 0.83 7.75
N LEU A 10 -2.08 -0.30 7.68
CA LEU A 10 -0.87 -0.58 8.44
C LEU A 10 0.27 -0.91 7.48
N VAL A 11 1.43 -0.28 7.70
CA VAL A 11 2.68 -0.67 7.05
C VAL A 11 3.56 -1.33 8.12
N ARG A 12 3.91 -2.59 7.92
CA ARG A 12 4.53 -3.41 8.96
C ARG A 12 5.44 -4.48 8.36
N ASP A 13 6.07 -5.25 9.24
CA ASP A 13 6.83 -6.45 8.89
C ASP A 13 7.86 -6.20 7.78
N PRO A 14 8.86 -5.32 8.02
CA PRO A 14 9.93 -5.09 7.06
C PRO A 14 10.73 -6.38 6.85
N ARG A 15 11.00 -6.75 5.60
CA ARG A 15 11.81 -7.93 5.26
C ARG A 15 12.82 -7.60 4.18
N THR A 16 14.03 -8.14 4.35
CA THR A 16 15.04 -8.20 3.29
C THR A 16 14.61 -9.25 2.27
N GLN A 17 14.50 -8.86 1.02
CA GLN A 17 14.24 -9.74 -0.11
C GLN A 17 15.53 -9.96 -0.89
N LYS A 18 15.69 -11.15 -1.46
CA LYS A 18 16.89 -11.54 -2.25
C LYS A 18 18.19 -11.32 -1.47
N GLU A 19 18.20 -11.77 -0.21
CA GLU A 19 19.37 -11.81 0.64
C GLU A 19 20.55 -12.45 -0.10
N ASP A 20 21.76 -11.94 0.12
CA ASP A 20 22.99 -12.34 -0.58
C ASP A 20 23.07 -12.03 -2.09
N SER A 21 22.19 -11.15 -2.58
CA SER A 21 22.30 -10.58 -3.93
C SER A 21 22.57 -9.06 -3.92
N TRP A 22 23.30 -8.59 -4.94
CA TRP A 22 23.44 -7.18 -5.32
C TRP A 22 22.11 -6.47 -5.65
N HIS A 23 21.03 -7.25 -5.75
CA HIS A 23 19.67 -6.77 -5.98
C HIS A 23 18.78 -6.92 -4.74
N SER A 24 19.37 -7.06 -3.56
CA SER A 24 18.63 -7.08 -2.29
C SER A 24 17.88 -5.76 -2.08
N TYR A 25 16.71 -5.85 -1.47
CA TYR A 25 15.92 -4.68 -1.08
C TYR A 25 15.02 -4.99 0.10
N ILE A 26 14.63 -3.95 0.83
CA ILE A 26 13.61 -4.08 1.88
C ILE A 26 12.23 -3.82 1.28
N ASP A 27 11.30 -4.73 1.55
CA ASP A 27 9.88 -4.50 1.35
C ASP A 27 9.11 -4.53 2.67
N TYR A 28 7.89 -4.01 2.63
CA TYR A 28 7.00 -3.91 3.77
C TYR A 28 5.65 -4.54 3.41
N GLU A 29 5.01 -5.19 4.37
CA GLU A 29 3.60 -5.53 4.24
C GLU A 29 2.76 -4.26 4.37
N ILE A 30 1.83 -4.08 3.43
CA ILE A 30 0.73 -3.12 3.51
C ILE A 30 -0.54 -3.92 3.76
N PHE A 31 -1.11 -3.73 4.95
CA PHE A 31 -2.41 -4.28 5.33
C PHE A 31 -3.47 -3.20 5.24
N VAL A 32 -4.61 -3.51 4.63
CA VAL A 32 -5.79 -2.64 4.59
C VAL A 32 -6.98 -3.41 5.15
N HIS A 33 -7.74 -2.78 6.04
CA HIS A 33 -9.06 -3.24 6.50
C HIS A 33 -10.05 -2.07 6.45
N THR A 34 -11.20 -2.26 5.80
CA THR A 34 -12.15 -1.19 5.55
C THR A 34 -13.56 -1.73 5.31
N ASN A 35 -14.58 -0.94 5.68
CA ASN A 35 -15.97 -1.15 5.25
C ASN A 35 -16.37 -0.27 4.04
N SER A 36 -15.48 0.58 3.53
CA SER A 36 -15.76 1.52 2.44
C SER A 36 -16.16 0.84 1.13
N ILE A 37 -17.05 1.48 0.37
CA ILE A 37 -17.46 1.02 -0.97
C ILE A 37 -16.41 1.34 -2.05
N CYS A 38 -15.48 2.25 -1.78
CA CYS A 38 -14.39 2.62 -2.70
C CYS A 38 -13.38 1.48 -2.93
N PHE A 39 -13.43 0.44 -2.10
CA PHE A 39 -12.53 -0.71 -2.17
C PHE A 39 -13.31 -1.96 -2.58
N THR A 40 -12.79 -2.68 -3.59
CA THR A 40 -13.36 -3.96 -4.03
C THR A 40 -13.25 -5.05 -2.96
N ARG A 41 -12.19 -5.02 -2.13
CA ARG A 41 -11.97 -5.98 -1.03
C ARG A 41 -12.01 -5.25 0.32
N LYS A 42 -12.69 -5.84 1.31
CA LYS A 42 -12.78 -5.31 2.68
C LYS A 42 -11.48 -5.50 3.47
N THR A 43 -10.68 -6.50 3.12
CA THR A 43 -9.35 -6.74 3.70
C THR A 43 -8.36 -7.11 2.59
N SER A 44 -7.14 -6.58 2.65
CA SER A 44 -6.05 -6.97 1.75
C SER A 44 -4.67 -6.88 2.42
N CYS A 45 -3.76 -7.75 1.97
CA CYS A 45 -2.34 -7.74 2.34
C CYS A 45 -1.51 -7.80 1.07
N VAL A 46 -0.56 -6.88 0.90
CA VAL A 46 0.40 -6.90 -0.21
C VAL A 46 1.78 -6.52 0.31
N ARG A 47 2.84 -6.84 -0.44
CA ARG A 47 4.19 -6.37 -0.13
C ARG A 47 4.69 -5.39 -1.18
N ARG A 48 5.27 -4.28 -0.75
CA ARG A 48 5.83 -3.23 -1.63
C ARG A 48 7.12 -2.70 -1.04
N ARG A 49 8.08 -2.38 -1.90
CA ARG A 49 9.31 -1.69 -1.51
C ARG A 49 9.20 -0.18 -1.73
N PHE A 50 10.08 0.57 -1.09
CA PHE A 50 10.04 2.04 -1.08
C PHE A 50 9.94 2.68 -2.47
N ARG A 51 10.70 2.18 -3.47
CA ARG A 51 10.67 2.77 -4.82
C ARG A 51 9.30 2.71 -5.51
N GLU A 52 8.46 1.73 -5.16
CA GLU A 52 7.10 1.64 -5.68
C GLU A 52 6.19 2.72 -5.08
N PHE A 53 6.43 3.14 -3.84
CA PHE A 53 5.74 4.30 -3.23
C PHE A 53 6.16 5.62 -3.88
N VAL A 54 7.45 5.76 -4.24
CA VAL A 54 7.93 6.92 -5.01
C VAL A 54 7.21 7.00 -6.35
N TRP A 55 7.12 5.89 -7.08
CA TRP A 55 6.36 5.80 -8.32
C TRP A 55 4.87 6.11 -8.11
N LEU A 56 4.24 5.57 -7.05
CA LEU A 56 2.84 5.82 -6.73
C LEU A 56 2.58 7.30 -6.47
N ARG A 57 3.44 7.96 -5.68
CA ARG A 57 3.34 9.41 -5.40
C ARG A 57 3.39 10.22 -6.68
N GLN A 58 4.36 9.94 -7.56
CA GLN A 58 4.47 10.63 -8.85
C GLN A 58 3.23 10.41 -9.70
N ARG A 59 2.73 9.17 -9.77
CA ARG A 59 1.55 8.85 -10.56
C ARG A 59 0.29 9.53 -10.03
N LEU A 60 0.11 9.59 -8.71
CA LEU A 60 -1.00 10.32 -8.10
C LEU A 60 -0.90 11.81 -8.39
N GLN A 61 0.29 12.42 -8.28
CA GLN A 61 0.49 13.84 -8.60
C GLN A 61 0.20 14.16 -10.07
N SER A 62 0.65 13.33 -11.01
CA SER A 62 0.39 13.54 -12.44
C SER A 62 -1.09 13.44 -12.81
N ASN A 63 -1.89 12.67 -12.06
CA ASN A 63 -3.33 12.55 -12.30
C ASN A 63 -4.17 13.48 -11.40
N ALA A 64 -3.58 14.13 -10.40
CA ALA A 64 -4.30 15.04 -9.50
C ALA A 64 -4.85 16.29 -10.22
N VAL A 65 -4.27 16.64 -11.38
CA VAL A 65 -4.74 17.74 -12.24
C VAL A 65 -5.95 17.32 -13.10
N LEU A 66 -6.35 16.05 -13.06
CA LEU A 66 -7.52 15.52 -13.80
C LEU A 66 -8.82 15.54 -12.98
N MET A 67 -8.91 16.37 -11.93
CA MET A 67 -10.15 16.69 -11.23
C MET A 67 -10.61 18.11 -11.54
#